data_AF-A0A673FZM1-F1
#
_entry.id   AF-A0A673FZM1-F1
#
_cell.length_a   1.000
_cell.length_b   1.000
_cell.length_c   1.000
_cell.angle_alpha   90.00
_cell.angle_beta   90.00
_cell.angle_gamma   90.00
#
_symmetry.space_group_name_H-M   'P 1'
#
loop_
_entity.id
_entity.type
_entity.pdbx_description
1 polymer ?
#
loop_
_entity_poly.entity_id
_entity_poly.type
_entity_poly.pdbx_seq_one_letter_code
_entity_poly.pdbx_strand_id
1 'polypeptide(L)'
;MRRFRTVERHPLQHPQPRRVDSEAGSSDMPLNGRETPSSDPEQPTLAGVQTLKACLKKFWSLDLSPKEYAYLKGTVIFNPDVPGLKASLFIEGLQYEAQHALKEVLVPLHPEDRGRFARILLTASALKTIPPSLITELFFRPVIGQADLLDLLIDMLFSR
;
A
#
# COMPACT_ATOMS: atom_id res chain seq x y z
N MET A 1 88.22 15.28 33.95
CA MET A 1 87.57 16.09 32.89
C MET A 1 87.90 15.46 31.54
N ARG A 2 86.98 14.67 30.96
CA ARG A 2 87.27 13.85 29.77
C ARG A 2 87.14 14.70 28.49
N ARG A 3 88.18 14.74 27.67
CA ARG A 3 88.12 15.05 26.23
C ARG A 3 88.47 13.77 25.48
N PHE A 4 87.58 13.28 24.62
CA PHE A 4 87.97 12.35 23.56
C PHE A 4 87.23 12.69 22.27
N ARG A 5 88.02 12.57 21.20
CA ARG A 5 87.77 12.94 19.82
C ARG A 5 86.71 12.07 19.14
N THR A 6 86.13 12.68 18.12
CA THR A 6 85.56 12.15 16.88
C THR A 6 86.01 10.73 16.50
N VAL A 7 85.05 9.91 16.07
CA VAL A 7 85.29 8.71 15.24
C VAL A 7 84.21 8.66 14.14
N GLU A 8 84.67 8.92 12.91
CA GLU A 8 84.06 8.50 11.64
C GLU A 8 83.93 6.98 11.57
N ARG A 9 82.81 6.45 11.04
CA ARG A 9 82.74 5.08 10.47
C ARG A 9 81.73 5.00 9.31
N HIS A 10 82.26 4.74 8.12
CA HIS A 10 81.61 4.11 6.97
C HIS A 10 81.21 2.63 7.27
N PRO A 11 80.82 1.82 6.25
CA PRO A 11 79.48 1.57 5.72
C PRO A 11 79.01 0.13 6.06
N LEU A 12 77.73 -0.22 5.91
CA LEU A 12 77.32 -1.63 5.96
C LEU A 12 76.29 -1.98 4.88
N GLN A 13 76.57 -3.11 4.24
CA GLN A 13 75.93 -3.73 3.08
C GLN A 13 74.52 -4.27 3.37
N HIS A 14 73.76 -4.42 2.28
CA HIS A 14 72.40 -4.97 2.18
C HIS A 14 72.18 -6.34 2.85
N PRO A 15 70.91 -6.67 3.17
CA PRO A 15 70.20 -7.68 2.37
C PRO A 15 68.73 -7.34 2.04
N GLN A 16 68.31 -7.61 0.80
CA GLN A 16 66.92 -7.75 0.32
C GLN A 16 66.31 -9.05 0.90
N PRO A 17 64.97 -9.18 1.15
CA PRO A 17 64.00 -9.26 0.04
C PRO A 17 62.55 -8.82 0.35
N ARG A 18 61.80 -8.42 -0.68
CA ARG A 18 60.51 -9.05 -1.04
C ARG A 18 59.95 -8.45 -2.35
N ARG A 19 59.73 -9.34 -3.32
CA ARG A 19 58.84 -9.20 -4.48
C ARG A 19 57.45 -8.70 -4.00
N VAL A 20 56.61 -7.99 -4.75
CA VAL A 20 56.27 -7.97 -6.18
C VAL A 20 55.60 -6.62 -6.41
N ASP A 21 56.01 -5.83 -7.40
CA ASP A 21 55.14 -4.81 -7.98
C ASP A 21 55.13 -4.99 -9.51
N SER A 22 53.97 -5.29 -10.06
CA SER A 22 53.66 -5.03 -11.47
C SER A 22 52.22 -4.56 -11.52
N GLU A 23 52.11 -3.24 -11.70
CA GLU A 23 50.95 -2.55 -12.21
C GLU A 23 50.57 -3.12 -13.58
N ALA A 24 49.29 -3.31 -13.83
CA ALA A 24 48.70 -3.09 -15.14
C ALA A 24 47.19 -2.94 -15.04
N GLY A 25 46.69 -1.82 -15.57
CA GLY A 25 45.49 -1.86 -16.41
C GLY A 25 44.17 -1.48 -15.75
N SER A 26 43.89 -0.18 -15.74
CA SER A 26 42.55 0.38 -15.66
C SER A 26 41.63 -0.25 -16.71
N SER A 27 40.51 -0.83 -16.28
CA SER A 27 39.39 -1.24 -17.13
C SER A 27 38.12 -0.62 -16.57
N ASP A 28 37.60 0.38 -17.28
CA ASP A 28 36.34 1.05 -17.01
C ASP A 28 35.15 0.12 -17.27
N MET A 29 34.31 -0.06 -16.22
CA MET A 29 32.83 -0.26 -16.18
C MET A 29 32.11 -1.32 -17.08
N PRO A 30 30.89 -1.78 -16.72
CA PRO A 30 30.00 -1.31 -15.64
C PRO A 30 29.52 -2.42 -14.68
N LEU A 31 29.11 -2.00 -13.48
CA LEU A 31 28.38 -2.83 -12.53
C LEU A 31 26.95 -3.04 -13.01
N ASN A 32 26.63 -4.31 -13.22
CA ASN A 32 25.35 -4.90 -13.56
C ASN A 32 24.25 -4.56 -12.53
N GLY A 33 23.09 -4.12 -13.05
CA GLY A 33 21.76 -4.39 -12.49
C GLY A 33 21.45 -3.92 -11.07
N ARG A 34 21.16 -2.62 -10.90
CA ARG A 34 20.13 -2.24 -9.91
C ARG A 34 18.78 -2.60 -10.52
N GLU A 35 18.27 -3.78 -10.17
CA GLU A 35 16.84 -4.04 -10.22
C GLU A 35 16.18 -3.08 -9.23
N THR A 36 15.73 -1.94 -9.73
CA THR A 36 14.64 -1.23 -9.07
C THR A 36 13.46 -2.20 -9.04
N PRO A 37 12.77 -2.41 -7.91
CA PRO A 37 11.48 -3.09 -7.97
C PRO A 37 10.55 -2.15 -8.73
N SER A 38 10.49 -2.33 -10.05
CA SER A 38 9.40 -1.84 -10.86
C SER A 38 8.17 -2.51 -10.27
N SER A 39 7.49 -1.75 -9.42
CA SER A 39 6.13 -2.07 -8.98
C SER A 39 5.27 -1.82 -10.22
N ASP A 40 5.42 -2.67 -11.23
CA ASP A 40 4.55 -2.63 -12.39
C ASP A 40 3.13 -2.76 -11.84
N PRO A 41 2.23 -1.83 -12.19
CA PRO A 41 0.84 -1.95 -11.79
C PRO A 41 0.37 -3.33 -12.22
N GLU A 42 0.04 -4.16 -11.23
CA GLU A 42 -0.35 -5.54 -11.42
C GLU A 42 -1.50 -5.56 -12.41
N GLN A 43 -1.21 -5.96 -13.65
CA GLN A 43 -2.16 -5.85 -14.75
C GLN A 43 -3.47 -6.55 -14.36
N PRO A 44 -4.65 -5.99 -14.73
CA PRO A 44 -5.92 -6.61 -14.43
C PRO A 44 -5.97 -8.06 -14.92
N THR A 45 -5.93 -9.01 -13.98
CA THR A 45 -6.02 -10.43 -14.33
C THR A 45 -7.46 -10.82 -14.62
N LEU A 46 -7.67 -11.79 -15.53
CA LEU A 46 -9.01 -12.31 -15.82
C LEU A 46 -9.69 -12.85 -14.54
N ALA A 47 -8.93 -13.51 -13.67
CA ALA A 47 -9.42 -14.03 -12.39
C ALA A 47 -9.88 -12.89 -11.45
N GLY A 48 -9.11 -11.80 -11.36
CA GLY A 48 -9.49 -10.61 -10.60
C GLY A 48 -10.79 -9.99 -11.12
N VAL A 49 -10.91 -9.82 -12.43
CA VAL A 49 -12.12 -9.29 -13.08
C VAL A 49 -13.33 -10.19 -12.82
N GLN A 50 -13.18 -11.51 -12.93
CA GLN A 50 -14.25 -12.46 -12.64
C GLN A 50 -14.68 -12.41 -11.18
N THR A 51 -13.72 -12.28 -10.26
CA THR A 51 -13.99 -12.13 -8.82
C THR A 51 -14.77 -10.84 -8.55
N LEU A 52 -14.35 -9.72 -9.11
CA LEU A 52 -15.07 -8.44 -9.02
C LEU A 52 -16.51 -8.57 -9.55
N LYS A 53 -16.70 -9.16 -10.74
CA LYS A 53 -18.03 -9.40 -11.31
C LYS A 53 -18.91 -10.26 -10.40
N ALA A 54 -18.35 -11.32 -9.82
CA ALA A 54 -19.08 -12.20 -8.91
C ALA A 54 -19.47 -11.48 -7.62
N CYS A 55 -18.58 -10.67 -7.04
CA CYS A 55 -18.87 -9.87 -5.85
C CYS A 55 -19.96 -8.84 -6.13
N LEU A 56 -19.89 -8.11 -7.24
CA LEU A 56 -20.92 -7.13 -7.64
C LEU A 56 -22.28 -7.80 -7.88
N LYS A 57 -22.32 -8.96 -8.55
CA LYS A 57 -23.56 -9.72 -8.76
C LYS A 57 -24.24 -10.10 -7.44
N LYS A 58 -23.46 -10.60 -6.47
CA LYS A 58 -23.97 -10.91 -5.13
C LYS A 58 -24.46 -9.64 -4.42
N PHE A 59 -23.70 -8.55 -4.52
CA PHE A 59 -24.06 -7.29 -3.89
C PHE A 59 -25.35 -6.69 -4.46
N TRP A 60 -25.52 -6.68 -5.79
CA TRP A 60 -26.74 -6.19 -6.43
C TRP A 60 -27.96 -7.07 -6.17
N SER A 61 -27.77 -8.37 -5.93
CA SER A 61 -28.87 -9.27 -5.54
C SER A 61 -29.49 -8.96 -4.17
N LEU A 62 -28.88 -8.07 -3.38
CA LEU A 62 -29.45 -7.61 -2.11
C LEU A 62 -30.66 -6.70 -2.31
N ASP A 63 -30.82 -6.11 -3.49
CA ASP A 63 -31.89 -5.18 -3.84
C ASP A 63 -32.05 -4.07 -2.79
N LEU A 64 -30.97 -3.30 -2.61
CA LEU A 64 -30.92 -2.21 -1.64
C LEU A 64 -31.58 -0.96 -2.23
N SER A 65 -32.55 -0.42 -1.51
CA SER A 65 -33.07 0.92 -1.76
C SER A 65 -31.96 1.97 -1.61
N PRO A 66 -32.12 3.16 -2.23
CA PRO A 66 -31.17 4.26 -2.08
C PRO A 66 -30.91 4.64 -0.61
N LYS A 67 -31.94 4.51 0.25
CA LYS A 67 -31.84 4.80 1.68
C LYS A 67 -30.99 3.77 2.42
N GLU A 68 -31.22 2.47 2.21
CA GLU A 68 -30.38 1.40 2.78
C GLU A 68 -28.92 1.52 2.30
N TYR A 69 -28.73 1.81 1.02
CA TYR A 69 -27.39 1.98 0.44
C TYR A 69 -26.64 3.17 1.04
N ALA A 70 -27.32 4.26 1.37
CA ALA A 70 -26.71 5.41 2.05
C ALA A 70 -26.20 5.06 3.46
N TYR A 71 -26.99 4.34 4.27
CA TYR A 71 -26.54 3.92 5.60
C TYR A 71 -25.45 2.85 5.56
N LEU A 72 -25.50 1.95 4.57
CA LEU A 72 -24.43 0.98 4.35
C LEU A 72 -23.11 1.67 3.98
N LYS A 73 -23.15 2.69 3.12
CA LYS A 73 -21.97 3.53 2.83
C LYS A 73 -21.43 4.15 4.11
N GLY A 74 -22.28 4.73 4.95
CA GLY A 74 -21.88 5.26 6.26
C GLY A 74 -21.17 4.21 7.13
N THR A 75 -21.75 3.01 7.22
CA THR A 75 -21.17 1.88 7.96
C THR A 75 -19.76 1.49 7.46
N VAL A 76 -19.53 1.56 6.15
CA VAL A 76 -18.23 1.22 5.54
C VAL A 76 -17.21 2.35 5.67
N ILE A 77 -17.65 3.60 5.52
CA ILE A 77 -16.79 4.81 5.58
C ILE A 77 -16.31 5.06 7.01
N PHE A 78 -17.20 4.95 8.00
CA PHE A 78 -16.84 5.09 9.40
C PHE A 78 -16.23 3.78 9.88
N ASN A 79 -14.92 3.62 9.70
CA ASN A 79 -14.18 2.44 10.13
C ASN A 79 -13.15 2.83 11.20
N PRO A 80 -13.36 2.49 12.50
CA PRO A 80 -12.42 2.84 13.57
C PRO A 80 -11.10 2.06 13.51
N ASP A 81 -11.04 0.98 12.73
CA ASP A 81 -9.88 0.08 12.62
C ASP A 81 -8.80 0.59 11.66
N VAL A 82 -9.01 1.74 11.01
CA VAL A 82 -8.01 2.32 10.11
C VAL A 82 -6.80 2.80 10.93
N PRO A 83 -5.57 2.36 10.61
CA PRO A 83 -4.38 2.78 11.34
C PRO A 83 -4.14 4.29 11.26
N GLY A 84 -3.66 4.88 12.35
CA GLY A 84 -3.27 6.30 12.40
C GLY A 84 -4.43 7.28 12.61
N LEU A 85 -5.65 6.80 12.84
CA LEU A 85 -6.79 7.64 13.20
C LEU A 85 -6.58 8.31 14.57
N LYS A 86 -6.79 9.63 14.63
CA LYS A 86 -6.74 10.41 15.88
C LYS A 86 -8.04 10.37 16.68
N ALA A 87 -9.16 10.05 16.03
CA ALA A 87 -10.51 10.15 16.59
C ALA A 87 -11.28 8.82 16.49
N SER A 88 -10.61 7.67 16.69
CA SER A 88 -11.21 6.34 16.51
C SER A 88 -12.51 6.15 17.32
N LEU A 89 -12.56 6.60 18.58
CA LEU A 89 -13.78 6.49 19.42
C LEU A 89 -14.96 7.28 18.84
N PHE A 90 -14.70 8.46 18.27
CA PHE A 90 -15.75 9.25 17.63
C PHE A 90 -16.24 8.57 16.35
N ILE A 91 -15.31 8.02 15.55
CA ILE A 91 -15.62 7.27 14.33
C ILE A 91 -16.41 5.99 14.66
N GLU A 92 -16.09 5.30 15.76
CA GLU A 92 -16.85 4.16 16.26
C GLU A 92 -18.30 4.54 16.57
N GLY A 93 -18.52 5.68 17.24
CA GLY A 93 -19.86 6.21 17.45
C GLY A 93 -20.62 6.46 16.15
N LEU A 94 -19.97 7.09 15.16
CA LEU A 94 -20.58 7.32 13.83
C LEU A 94 -20.89 6.00 13.09
N GLN A 95 -20.02 4.99 13.22
CA GLN A 95 -20.27 3.67 12.67
C GLN A 95 -21.48 3.01 13.33
N TYR A 96 -21.58 3.09 14.66
CA TYR A 96 -22.71 2.58 15.42
C TYR A 96 -24.03 3.21 14.97
N GLU A 97 -24.07 4.54 14.85
CA GLU A 97 -25.26 5.27 14.37
C GLU A 97 -25.64 4.85 12.94
N ALA A 98 -24.67 4.71 12.04
CA ALA A 98 -24.94 4.25 10.68
C ALA A 98 -25.50 2.82 10.64
N GLN A 99 -24.97 1.91 11.48
CA GLN A 99 -25.49 0.54 11.60
C GLN A 99 -26.87 0.51 12.24
N HIS A 100 -27.12 1.34 13.25
CA HIS A 100 -28.43 1.47 13.90
C HIS A 100 -29.47 1.93 12.88
N ALA A 101 -29.20 3.03 12.19
CA ALA A 101 -30.09 3.56 11.16
C ALA A 101 -30.35 2.56 10.02
N LEU A 102 -29.33 1.78 9.62
CA LEU A 102 -29.51 0.69 8.66
C LEU A 102 -30.45 -0.40 9.20
N LYS A 103 -30.30 -0.84 10.45
CA LYS A 103 -31.22 -1.82 11.07
C LYS A 103 -32.65 -1.30 11.13
N GLU A 104 -32.83 -0.04 11.54
CA GLU A 104 -34.15 0.57 11.66
C GLU A 104 -34.89 0.64 10.33
N VAL A 105 -34.20 0.90 9.21
CA VAL A 105 -34.87 0.89 7.90
C VAL A 105 -35.16 -0.50 7.37
N LEU A 106 -34.46 -1.54 7.84
CA LEU A 106 -34.68 -2.92 7.41
C LEU A 106 -35.88 -3.57 8.10
N VAL A 107 -36.14 -3.23 9.37
CA VAL A 107 -37.18 -3.86 10.21
C VAL A 107 -38.60 -3.71 9.62
N PRO A 108 -39.05 -2.53 9.17
CA PRO A 108 -40.40 -2.35 8.64
C PRO A 108 -40.65 -3.08 7.32
N LEU A 109 -39.60 -3.26 6.50
CA LEU A 109 -39.74 -3.85 5.17
C LEU A 109 -39.60 -5.37 5.16
N HIS A 110 -38.88 -5.97 6.12
CA HIS A 110 -38.61 -7.41 6.14
C HIS A 110 -38.65 -8.03 7.54
N PRO A 111 -39.81 -8.02 8.23
CA PRO A 111 -39.93 -8.55 9.60
C PRO A 111 -39.58 -10.04 9.72
N GLU A 112 -39.75 -10.82 8.65
CA GLU A 112 -39.43 -12.26 8.61
C GLU A 112 -37.97 -12.56 8.27
N ASP A 113 -37.22 -11.61 7.70
CA ASP A 113 -35.83 -11.81 7.27
C ASP A 113 -34.85 -11.28 8.34
N ARG A 114 -34.87 -11.93 9.50
CA ARG A 114 -34.01 -11.58 10.66
C ARG A 114 -32.51 -11.62 10.33
N GLY A 115 -32.12 -12.29 9.24
CA GLY A 115 -30.73 -12.39 8.77
C GLY A 115 -30.32 -11.32 7.75
N ARG A 116 -31.24 -10.47 7.26
CA ARG A 116 -30.97 -9.51 6.17
C ARG A 116 -29.83 -8.57 6.50
N PHE A 117 -29.82 -8.00 7.71
CA PHE A 117 -28.75 -7.09 8.15
C PHE A 117 -27.37 -7.75 8.08
N ALA A 118 -27.22 -8.94 8.67
CA ALA A 118 -25.97 -9.69 8.66
C ALA A 118 -25.54 -10.05 7.22
N ARG A 119 -26.49 -10.47 6.38
CA ARG A 119 -26.25 -10.80 4.97
C ARG A 119 -25.76 -9.59 4.18
N ILE A 120 -26.34 -8.41 4.41
CA ILE A 120 -25.89 -7.15 3.80
C ILE A 120 -24.45 -6.83 4.22
N LEU A 121 -24.16 -6.84 5.52
CA LEU A 121 -22.82 -6.53 6.02
C LEU A 121 -21.76 -7.53 5.54
N LEU A 122 -22.08 -8.82 5.50
CA LEU A 122 -21.17 -9.85 5.01
C LEU A 122 -20.90 -9.69 3.50
N THR A 123 -21.96 -9.43 2.72
CA THR A 123 -21.83 -9.22 1.27
C THR A 123 -21.05 -7.94 0.96
N ALA A 124 -21.27 -6.87 1.73
CA ALA A 124 -20.50 -5.63 1.62
C ALA A 124 -19.03 -5.85 2.02
N SER A 125 -18.77 -6.65 3.05
CA SER A 125 -17.40 -7.00 3.47
C SER A 125 -16.66 -7.81 2.41
N ALA A 126 -17.36 -8.65 1.64
CA ALA A 126 -16.77 -9.36 0.51
C ALA A 126 -16.29 -8.43 -0.62
N LEU A 127 -16.75 -7.17 -0.69
CA LEU A 127 -16.20 -6.18 -1.63
C LEU A 127 -14.78 -5.75 -1.23
N LYS A 128 -14.42 -5.84 0.06
CA LYS A 128 -13.09 -5.47 0.56
C LYS A 128 -12.00 -6.44 0.11
N THR A 129 -12.36 -7.62 -0.41
CA THR A 129 -11.39 -8.58 -0.94
C THR A 129 -10.89 -8.21 -2.33
N ILE A 130 -11.55 -7.25 -3.00
CA ILE A 130 -11.10 -6.75 -4.29
C ILE A 130 -9.91 -5.82 -4.09
N PRO A 131 -8.75 -6.08 -4.71
CA PRO A 131 -7.60 -5.21 -4.60
C PRO A 131 -7.90 -3.80 -5.12
N PRO A 132 -7.52 -2.74 -4.39
CA PRO A 132 -7.66 -1.37 -4.89
C PRO A 132 -6.91 -1.15 -6.22
N SER A 133 -5.75 -1.79 -6.41
CA SER A 133 -4.98 -1.76 -7.66
C SER A 133 -5.81 -2.19 -8.87
N LEU A 134 -6.57 -3.28 -8.73
CA LEU A 134 -7.46 -3.77 -9.78
C LEU A 134 -8.54 -2.74 -10.16
N ILE A 135 -9.09 -2.04 -9.15
CA ILE A 135 -10.09 -0.98 -9.38
C ILE A 135 -9.44 0.21 -10.08
N THR A 136 -8.25 0.64 -9.65
CA THR A 136 -7.50 1.73 -10.27
C THR A 136 -7.21 1.41 -11.74
N GLU A 137 -6.62 0.24 -12.02
CA GLU A 137 -6.24 -0.17 -13.37
C GLU A 137 -7.44 -0.33 -14.32
N LEU A 138 -8.57 -0.84 -13.83
CA LEU A 138 -9.76 -1.04 -14.68
C LEU A 138 -10.53 0.26 -14.97
N PHE A 139 -10.68 1.14 -13.97
CA PHE A 139 -11.66 2.23 -14.06
C PHE A 139 -11.03 3.62 -14.08
N PHE A 140 -9.89 3.82 -13.40
CA PHE A 140 -9.30 5.15 -13.22
C PHE A 140 -8.12 5.38 -14.17
N ARG A 141 -7.26 4.37 -14.34
CA ARG A 141 -6.07 4.37 -15.19
C ARG A 141 -6.33 4.86 -16.62
N PRO A 142 -7.44 4.49 -17.30
CA PRO A 142 -7.74 5.00 -18.64
C PRO A 142 -8.08 6.50 -18.67
N VAL A 143 -8.49 7.07 -17.53
CA VAL A 143 -8.94 8.46 -17.41
C VAL A 143 -7.82 9.36 -16.90
N ILE A 144 -7.10 8.93 -15.86
CA ILE A 144 -6.13 9.77 -15.15
C ILE A 144 -4.68 9.57 -15.64
N GLY A 145 -4.45 8.61 -16.55
CA GLY A 145 -3.09 8.29 -16.98
C GLY A 145 -2.20 7.93 -15.80
N GLN A 146 -0.94 8.34 -15.79
CA GLN A 146 0.05 8.02 -14.74
C GLN A 146 -0.15 8.75 -13.40
N ALA A 147 -1.22 9.54 -13.26
CA ALA A 147 -1.49 10.25 -12.01
C ALA A 147 -1.81 9.26 -10.86
N ASP A 148 -1.37 9.60 -9.65
CA ASP A 148 -1.71 8.84 -8.45
C ASP A 148 -3.18 9.09 -8.08
N LEU A 149 -3.95 8.02 -7.90
CA LEU A 149 -5.35 8.10 -7.50
C LEU A 149 -5.49 8.72 -6.09
N LEU A 150 -4.54 8.49 -5.19
CA LEU A 150 -4.57 9.05 -3.85
C LEU A 150 -4.39 10.57 -3.87
N ASP A 151 -3.47 11.08 -4.70
CA ASP A 151 -3.27 12.52 -4.87
C ASP A 151 -4.55 13.17 -5.41
N LEU A 152 -5.21 12.53 -6.37
CA LEU A 152 -6.50 13.02 -6.87
C LEU A 152 -7.60 12.99 -5.80
N LEU A 153 -7.65 11.96 -4.95
CA LEU A 153 -8.60 11.89 -3.82
C LEU A 153 -8.34 13.00 -2.80
N ILE A 154 -7.07 13.32 -2.53
CA ILE A 154 -6.66 14.42 -1.67
C ILE A 154 -7.09 15.74 -2.29
N ASP A 155 -6.79 15.96 -3.57
CA ASP A 155 -7.19 17.15 -4.31
C ASP A 155 -8.72 17.32 -4.28
N MET A 156 -9.51 16.27 -4.49
CA MET A 156 -10.98 16.33 -4.40
C MET A 156 -11.48 16.67 -2.99
N LEU A 157 -10.74 16.31 -1.94
CA LEU A 157 -11.13 16.60 -0.56
C LEU A 157 -10.83 18.05 -0.17
N PHE A 158 -9.75 18.64 -0.71
CA PHE A 158 -9.25 19.97 -0.34
C PHE A 158 -9.50 21.06 -1.38
N SER A 159 -9.79 20.71 -2.63
CA SER A 159 -10.19 21.64 -3.68
C SER A 159 -11.68 21.93 -3.54
N ARG A 160 -12.00 23.06 -2.92
CA ARG A 160 -13.34 23.65 -2.94
C ARG A 160 -13.40 24.80 -3.93
#